data_AF-A0A2Z3V293-F1
#
_entry.id   AF-A0A2Z3V293-F1
#
_cell.length_a   1.000
_cell.length_b   1.000
_cell.length_c   1.000
_cell.angle_alpha   90.00
_cell.angle_beta   90.00
_cell.angle_gamma   90.00
#
_symmetry.space_group_name_H-M   'P 1'
#
loop_
_entity.id
_entity.type
_entity.pdbx_description
1 polymer ?
#
loop_
_entity_poly.entity_id
_entity_poly.type
_entity_poly.pdbx_seq_one_letter_code
_entity_poly.pdbx_strand_id
1 'polypeptide(L)'
;MEVTVAQQTQVKEHDLQEAINWIVDSAERIRTIQKNLDTAGVELQTNWQGQSHQAFSKVHLLWHERIDVILKSLQDLAQNIQSSNKNYSAFTQEALAEISKIESLINAAPPAAGR
;
A
#
# COMPACT_ATOMS: atom_id res chain seq x y z
N MET A 1 38.17 -18.45 5.65
CA MET A 1 37.33 -17.36 6.22
C MET A 1 36.34 -16.88 5.15
N GLU A 2 35.50 -17.77 4.61
CA GLU A 2 34.51 -17.41 3.57
C GLU A 2 33.06 -17.53 4.07
N VAL A 3 32.86 -18.19 5.22
CA VAL A 3 31.53 -18.45 5.80
C VAL A 3 30.85 -17.16 6.29
N THR A 4 31.60 -16.11 6.61
CA THR A 4 31.04 -14.88 7.22
C THR A 4 30.36 -13.96 6.21
N VAL A 5 30.93 -13.77 5.02
CA VAL A 5 30.43 -12.77 4.05
C VAL A 5 29.20 -13.29 3.31
N ALA A 6 29.21 -14.56 2.88
CA ALA A 6 28.07 -15.18 2.19
C ALA A 6 26.84 -15.27 3.12
N GLN A 7 27.05 -15.68 4.38
CA GLN A 7 25.98 -15.80 5.36
C GLN A 7 25.42 -14.43 5.78
N GLN A 8 26.28 -13.41 5.95
CA GLN A 8 25.83 -12.03 6.21
C GLN A 8 25.07 -11.42 5.03
N THR A 9 25.44 -11.79 3.80
CA THR A 9 24.77 -11.32 2.58
C THR A 9 23.36 -11.92 2.48
N GLN A 10 23.23 -13.22 2.69
CA GLN A 10 21.94 -13.91 2.68
C GLN A 10 20.97 -13.40 3.75
N VAL A 11 21.44 -13.12 4.96
CA VAL A 11 20.60 -12.54 6.03
C VAL A 11 20.09 -11.15 5.63
N LYS A 12 20.94 -10.31 5.03
CA LYS A 12 20.52 -8.99 4.55
C LYS A 12 19.46 -9.07 3.46
N GLU A 13 19.60 -10.00 2.51
CA GLU A 13 18.59 -10.22 1.46
C GLU A 13 17.24 -10.62 2.07
N HIS A 14 17.25 -11.55 3.02
CA HIS A 14 16.06 -11.99 3.74
C HIS A 14 15.37 -10.83 4.46
N ASP A 15 16.12 -10.03 5.23
CA ASP A 15 15.56 -8.92 6.00
C ASP A 15 14.94 -7.83 5.10
N LEU A 16 15.54 -7.59 3.93
CA LEU A 16 15.01 -6.64 2.93
C LEU A 16 13.74 -7.16 2.28
N GLN A 17 13.70 -8.45 1.95
CA GLN A 17 12.50 -9.07 1.40
C GLN A 17 11.36 -9.07 2.42
N GLU A 18 11.67 -9.36 3.68
CA GLU A 18 10.70 -9.29 4.78
C GLU A 18 10.15 -7.87 4.92
N ALA A 19 11.01 -6.84 4.89
CA ALA A 19 10.58 -5.44 4.94
C ALA A 19 9.62 -5.07 3.79
N ILE A 20 9.88 -5.55 2.57
CA ILE A 20 8.97 -5.35 1.43
C ILE A 20 7.62 -6.03 1.68
N ASN A 21 7.63 -7.28 2.17
CA ASN A 21 6.40 -8.00 2.49
C ASN A 21 5.57 -7.25 3.55
N TRP A 22 6.20 -6.74 4.61
CA TRP A 22 5.53 -5.91 5.62
C TRP A 22 4.89 -4.65 5.04
N ILE A 23 5.54 -4.02 4.05
CA ILE A 23 5.00 -2.84 3.36
C ILE A 23 3.77 -3.22 2.52
N VAL A 24 3.82 -4.33 1.78
CA VAL A 24 2.70 -4.83 0.98
C VAL A 24 1.51 -5.20 1.86
N ASP A 25 1.74 -5.96 2.93
CA ASP A 25 0.70 -6.33 3.90
C ASP A 25 0.03 -5.10 4.51
N SER A 26 0.82 -4.06 4.80
CA SER A 26 0.29 -2.79 5.30
C SER A 26 -0.58 -2.09 4.28
N ALA A 27 -0.18 -2.07 3.00
CA ALA A 27 -0.96 -1.51 1.91
C ALA A 27 -2.29 -2.26 1.72
N GLU A 28 -2.29 -3.60 1.78
CA GLU A 28 -3.50 -4.42 1.69
C GLU A 28 -4.47 -4.16 2.85
N ARG A 29 -3.95 -4.07 4.08
CA ARG A 29 -4.74 -3.73 5.28
C ARG A 29 -5.40 -2.36 5.16
N ILE A 30 -4.65 -1.35 4.72
CA ILE A 30 -5.17 0.01 4.51
C ILE A 30 -6.28 -0.01 3.46
N ARG A 31 -6.08 -0.73 2.34
CA ARG A 31 -7.09 -0.84 1.29
C ARG A 31 -8.36 -1.55 1.78
N THR A 32 -8.20 -2.55 2.65
CA THR A 32 -9.32 -3.26 3.28
C THR A 32 -10.12 -2.34 4.19
N ILE A 33 -9.44 -1.53 5.01
CA ILE A 33 -10.10 -0.53 5.86
C ILE A 33 -10.87 0.48 5.01
N GLN A 34 -10.29 0.95 3.89
CA GLN A 34 -10.98 1.84 2.97
C GLN A 34 -12.24 1.21 2.39
N LYS A 35 -12.17 -0.04 1.89
CA LYS A 35 -13.36 -0.75 1.38
C LYS A 35 -14.45 -0.92 2.43
N ASN A 36 -14.08 -1.24 3.67
CA ASN A 36 -15.03 -1.36 4.77
C ASN A 36 -15.71 -0.02 5.08
N LEU A 37 -14.96 1.09 5.03
CA LEU A 37 -15.53 2.42 5.18
C LEU A 37 -16.46 2.78 4.02
N ASP A 38 -16.10 2.43 2.79
CA ASP A 38 -16.93 2.65 1.61
C ASP A 38 -18.27 1.93 1.73
N THR A 39 -18.24 0.65 2.12
CA THR A 39 -19.46 -0.15 2.35
C THR A 39 -20.33 0.44 3.46
N ALA A 40 -19.74 0.75 4.62
CA ALA A 40 -20.46 1.37 5.73
C ALA A 40 -21.03 2.74 5.34
N GLY A 41 -20.30 3.50 4.51
CA GLY A 41 -20.74 4.79 3.98
C GLY A 41 -21.99 4.67 3.12
N VAL A 42 -22.02 3.72 2.19
CA VAL A 42 -23.22 3.46 1.36
C VAL A 42 -24.42 3.09 2.24
N GLU A 43 -24.24 2.25 3.25
CA GLU A 43 -25.31 1.88 4.19
C GLU A 43 -25.81 3.09 4.99
N LEU A 44 -24.90 3.92 5.50
CA LEU A 44 -25.24 5.15 6.24
C LEU A 44 -26.00 6.15 5.37
N GLN A 45 -25.64 6.30 4.10
CA GLN A 45 -26.31 7.20 3.16
C GLN A 45 -27.78 6.87 2.92
N THR A 46 -28.20 5.61 3.13
CA THR A 46 -29.62 5.24 3.00
C THR A 46 -30.51 5.90 4.05
N ASN A 47 -29.97 6.20 5.24
CA ASN A 47 -30.72 6.72 6.39
C ASN A 47 -30.34 8.16 6.77
N TRP A 48 -29.20 8.68 6.31
CA TRP A 48 -28.77 10.05 6.55
C TRP A 48 -28.90 10.90 5.29
N GLN A 49 -29.96 11.70 5.22
CA GLN A 49 -30.16 12.70 4.17
C GLN A 49 -29.88 14.12 4.68
N GLY A 50 -29.62 15.06 3.76
CA GLY A 50 -29.40 16.48 4.08
C GLY A 50 -27.98 16.81 4.53
N GLN A 51 -27.82 17.64 5.56
CA GLN A 51 -26.50 18.17 5.97
C GLN A 51 -25.55 17.07 6.50
N SER A 52 -26.09 16.04 7.16
CA SER A 52 -25.30 14.90 7.65
C SER A 52 -24.67 14.09 6.52
N HIS A 53 -25.40 13.92 5.40
CA HIS A 53 -24.88 13.30 4.18
C HIS A 53 -23.68 14.09 3.63
N GLN A 54 -23.83 15.40 3.50
CA GLN A 54 -22.78 16.27 2.96
C GLN A 54 -21.52 16.27 3.83
N ALA A 55 -21.69 16.30 5.16
CA ALA A 55 -20.58 16.21 6.09
C ALA A 55 -19.83 14.88 5.99
N PHE A 56 -20.56 13.75 5.94
CA PHE A 56 -19.96 12.43 5.77
C PHE A 56 -19.23 12.31 4.43
N SER A 57 -19.86 12.71 3.31
CA SER A 57 -19.24 12.66 1.98
C SER A 57 -17.95 13.48 1.91
N LYS A 58 -17.88 14.63 2.59
CA LYS A 58 -16.64 15.43 2.68
C LYS A 58 -15.53 14.72 3.44
N VAL A 59 -15.84 14.11 4.59
CA VAL A 59 -14.85 13.34 5.36
C VAL A 59 -14.40 12.11 4.60
N HIS A 60 -15.33 11.44 3.92
CA HIS A 60 -15.08 10.26 3.10
C HIS A 60 -14.13 10.57 1.92
N LEU A 61 -14.35 11.69 1.24
CA LEU A 61 -13.44 12.16 0.19
C LEU A 61 -12.03 12.44 0.72
N LEU A 62 -11.92 13.17 1.83
CA LEU A 62 -10.63 13.47 2.46
C LEU A 62 -9.91 12.18 2.93
N TRP A 63 -10.67 11.18 3.36
CA TRP A 63 -10.12 9.87 3.70
C TRP A 63 -9.51 9.20 2.47
N HIS A 64 -10.21 9.15 1.35
CA HIS A 64 -9.69 8.60 0.09
C HIS A 64 -8.40 9.27 -0.35
N GLU A 65 -8.39 10.61 -0.41
CA GLU A 65 -7.21 11.38 -0.80
C GLU A 65 -5.99 11.06 0.09
N ARG A 66 -6.21 10.92 1.41
CA ARG A 66 -5.13 10.58 2.35
C ARG A 66 -4.65 9.15 2.20
N ILE A 67 -5.55 8.20 1.96
CA ILE A 67 -5.16 6.81 1.74
C ILE A 67 -4.32 6.68 0.47
N ASP A 68 -4.68 7.36 -0.62
CA ASP A 68 -3.91 7.32 -1.86
C ASP A 68 -2.48 7.87 -1.65
N VAL A 69 -2.33 8.93 -0.87
CA VAL A 69 -1.00 9.47 -0.48
C VAL A 69 -0.19 8.46 0.34
N ILE A 70 -0.83 7.76 1.27
CA ILE A 70 -0.16 6.73 2.09
C ILE A 70 0.26 5.54 1.23
N LEU A 71 -0.62 5.02 0.38
CA LEU A 71 -0.32 3.93 -0.55
C LEU A 71 0.83 4.30 -1.49
N LYS A 72 0.84 5.54 -1.99
CA LYS A 72 1.94 6.04 -2.81
C LYS A 72 3.26 6.09 -2.04
N SER A 73 3.22 6.56 -0.79
CA SER A 73 4.40 6.61 0.08
C SER A 73 4.96 5.20 0.38
N LEU A 74 4.08 4.21 0.56
CA LEU A 74 4.46 2.81 0.75
C LEU A 74 5.09 2.21 -0.52
N GLN A 75 4.52 2.50 -1.69
CA GLN A 75 5.11 2.12 -2.99
C GLN A 75 6.52 2.71 -3.14
N ASP A 76 6.67 4.00 -2.88
CA ASP A 76 7.95 4.71 -3.02
C ASP A 76 8.99 4.15 -2.03
N LEU A 77 8.59 3.82 -0.80
CA LEU A 77 9.47 3.17 0.18
C LEU A 77 9.94 1.80 -0.32
N ALA A 78 9.05 0.96 -0.82
CA ALA A 78 9.41 -0.36 -1.35
C ALA A 78 10.32 -0.25 -2.59
N GLN A 79 10.06 0.71 -3.48
CA GLN A 79 10.95 1.01 -4.62
C GLN A 79 12.33 1.51 -4.18
N ASN A 80 12.41 2.30 -3.10
CA ASN A 80 13.69 2.74 -2.54
C ASN A 80 14.49 1.56 -1.94
N ILE A 81 13.81 0.64 -1.24
CA ILE A 81 14.44 -0.58 -0.69
C ILE A 81 14.96 -1.47 -1.83
N GLN A 82 14.14 -1.68 -2.86
CA GLN A 82 14.49 -2.45 -4.05
C GLN A 82 15.69 -1.83 -4.80
N SER A 83 15.66 -0.52 -5.04
CA SER A 83 16.70 0.17 -5.81
C SER A 83 18.02 0.32 -5.07
N SER A 84 18.00 0.28 -3.73
CA SER A 84 19.20 0.28 -2.89
C SER A 84 19.96 -1.05 -2.91
N ASN A 85 19.34 -2.14 -3.38
CA ASN A 85 19.91 -3.50 -3.34
C ASN A 85 19.93 -4.21 -4.70
N LYS A 86 20.18 -3.45 -5.79
CA LYS A 86 20.24 -3.96 -7.18
C LYS A 86 21.33 -5.01 -7.45
N ASN A 87 22.26 -5.21 -6.53
CA ASN A 87 23.33 -6.20 -6.68
C ASN A 87 22.80 -7.65 -6.60
N TYR A 88 21.56 -7.85 -6.17
CA TYR A 88 20.93 -9.15 -5.95
C TYR A 88 19.77 -9.35 -6.92
N SER A 89 19.97 -10.16 -7.96
CA SER A 89 18.99 -10.34 -9.03
C SER A 89 17.72 -11.07 -8.58
N ALA A 90 17.85 -12.04 -7.67
CA ALA A 90 16.72 -12.80 -7.13
C ALA A 90 15.80 -11.89 -6.29
N PHE A 91 16.38 -11.19 -5.30
CA PHE A 91 15.70 -10.16 -4.51
C PHE A 91 15.03 -9.10 -5.41
N THR A 92 15.71 -8.62 -6.46
CA THR A 92 15.15 -7.61 -7.36
C THR A 92 13.87 -8.11 -8.04
N GLN A 93 13.82 -9.36 -8.48
CA GLN A 93 12.64 -9.93 -9.15
C GLN A 93 11.47 -10.11 -8.19
N GLU A 94 11.73 -10.65 -7.00
CA GLU A 94 10.70 -10.84 -5.96
C GLU A 94 10.16 -9.48 -5.48
N ALA A 95 11.05 -8.53 -5.18
CA ALA A 95 10.68 -7.18 -4.80
C ALA A 95 9.79 -6.48 -5.84
N LEU A 96 10.10 -6.62 -7.14
CA LEU A 96 9.29 -6.04 -8.20
C LEU A 96 7.88 -6.64 -8.24
N ALA A 97 7.75 -7.97 -8.12
CA ALA A 97 6.45 -8.64 -8.10
C ALA A 97 5.58 -8.16 -6.92
N GLU A 98 6.20 -8.00 -5.75
CA GLU A 98 5.53 -7.51 -4.54
C GLU A 98 5.12 -6.03 -4.66
N ILE A 99 6.00 -5.17 -5.18
CA ILE A 99 5.69 -3.74 -5.43
C ILE A 99 4.53 -3.58 -6.41
N SER A 100 4.47 -4.41 -7.46
CA SER A 100 3.36 -4.38 -8.42
C SER A 100 2.00 -4.69 -7.79
N LYS A 101 1.95 -5.39 -6.63
CA LYS A 101 0.69 -5.55 -5.89
C LYS A 101 0.21 -4.20 -5.35
N ILE A 102 1.10 -3.36 -4.82
CA ILE A 102 0.75 -2.00 -4.33
C ILE A 102 0.21 -1.14 -5.49
N GLU A 103 0.85 -1.21 -6.66
CA GLU A 103 0.37 -0.54 -7.88
C GLU A 103 -1.04 -0.98 -8.26
N SER A 104 -1.32 -2.29 -8.17
CA SER A 104 -2.67 -2.81 -8.43
C SER A 104 -3.70 -2.29 -7.42
N LEU A 105 -3.33 -2.13 -6.15
CA LEU A 105 -4.22 -1.61 -5.11
C LEU A 105 -4.57 -0.13 -5.34
N ILE A 106 -3.60 0.67 -5.77
CA ILE A 106 -3.79 2.08 -6.15
C ILE A 106 -4.71 2.17 -7.37
N ASN A 107 -4.44 1.39 -8.41
CA ASN A 107 -5.21 1.41 -9.66
C ASN A 107 -6.63 0.81 -9.51
N ALA A 108 -6.84 -0.07 -8.52
CA ALA A 108 -8.15 -0.63 -8.20
C ALA A 108 -9.03 0.34 -7.38
N ALA A 109 -8.57 1.56 -7.09
CA ALA A 109 -9.42 2.61 -6.54
C ALA A 109 -10.43 3.09 -7.58
N PRO A 110 -11.74 3.19 -7.24
CA PRO A 110 -12.63 4.00 -8.04
C PRO A 110 -12.00 5.40 -8.12
N PRO A 111 -12.00 6.06 -9.29
CA PRO A 111 -11.57 7.45 -9.35
C PRO A 111 -12.37 8.21 -8.30
N ALA A 112 -11.66 8.95 -7.42
CA ALA A 112 -12.28 9.90 -6.52
C ALA A 112 -13.34 10.64 -7.34
N ALA A 113 -14.60 10.55 -6.89
CA ALA A 113 -15.78 10.96 -7.66
C ALA A 113 -15.47 12.23 -8.45
N GLY A 114 -15.64 12.13 -9.77
CA GLY A 114 -15.23 13.14 -10.73
C GLY A 114 -15.59 14.55 -10.27
N ARG A 115 -14.63 15.46 -10.49
CA ARG A 115 -14.82 16.91 -10.41
C ARG A 115 -16.05 17.36 -11.20
#